data_AF-A0A925G9V7-F1
#
_entry.id   AF-A0A925G9V7-F1
#
_cell.length_a   1.000
_cell.length_b   1.000
_cell.length_c   1.000
_cell.angle_alpha   90.00
_cell.angle_beta   90.00
_cell.angle_gamma   90.00
#
_symmetry.space_group_name_H-M   'P 1'
#
loop_
_entity.id
_entity.type
_entity.pdbx_description
1 polymer ?
#
loop_
_entity_poly.entity_id
_entity_poly.type
_entity_poly.pdbx_seq_one_letter_code
_entity_poly.pdbx_strand_id
1 'polypeptide(L)'
;MNIKKSNFFKFYRVFKNDTLVTEVSVNDFKPAKKWKVKNGADLDNVILKPVYFLPKDGKMFYGYASKGHAMEMAKAGALKYIGMLISQAEKGISQLKQYRIDHYDDLNINLLDANIRLTKNE
;
A
#
# COMPACT_ATOMS: atom_id res chain seq x y z
N MET A 1 3.07 -38.39 23.03
CA MET A 1 4.17 -38.20 22.06
C MET A 1 3.97 -36.83 21.41
N ASN A 2 4.72 -35.82 21.84
CA ASN A 2 4.56 -34.43 21.37
C ASN A 2 5.15 -34.31 19.96
N ILE A 3 4.29 -34.22 18.95
CA ILE A 3 4.72 -33.94 17.57
C ILE A 3 5.24 -32.50 17.58
N LYS A 4 6.58 -32.33 17.63
CA LYS A 4 7.22 -31.04 17.35
C LYS A 4 6.69 -30.58 15.99
N LYS A 5 5.91 -29.50 15.96
CA LYS A 5 5.44 -28.89 14.70
C LYS A 5 6.65 -28.51 13.87
N SER A 6 6.95 -29.35 12.88
CA SER A 6 7.92 -29.14 11.81
C SER A 6 7.70 -27.82 11.08
N ASN A 7 8.20 -26.68 11.55
CA ASN A 7 8.13 -25.39 10.83
C ASN A 7 9.15 -25.38 9.66
N PHE A 8 9.02 -26.30 8.70
CA PHE A 8 10.03 -26.49 7.65
C PHE A 8 9.96 -25.43 6.53
N PHE A 9 8.81 -24.79 6.32
CA PHE A 9 8.62 -23.81 5.25
C PHE A 9 8.25 -22.44 5.82
N LYS A 10 9.08 -21.46 5.51
CA LYS A 10 8.95 -20.06 5.91
C LYS A 10 8.64 -19.22 4.69
N PHE A 11 7.75 -18.26 4.86
CA PHE A 11 7.42 -17.25 3.87
C PHE A 11 7.67 -15.87 4.46
N TYR A 12 7.84 -14.88 3.59
CA TYR A 12 8.12 -13.51 3.97
C TYR A 12 7.02 -12.61 3.43
N ARG A 13 6.48 -11.76 4.30
CA ARG A 13 5.35 -10.89 4.02
C ARG A 13 5.77 -9.43 4.08
N VAL A 14 5.24 -8.66 3.14
CA VAL A 14 5.47 -7.21 3.04
C VAL A 14 4.13 -6.49 2.89
N PHE A 15 3.92 -5.45 3.69
CA PHE A 15 2.74 -4.59 3.60
C PHE A 15 2.92 -3.49 2.57
N LYS A 16 1.81 -3.01 2.00
CA LYS A 16 1.81 -1.93 1.01
C LYS A 16 2.45 -0.68 1.61
N ASN A 17 3.43 -0.12 0.88
CA ASN A 17 4.18 1.08 1.22
C ASN A 17 5.05 0.97 2.49
N ASP A 18 5.19 -0.23 3.04
CA ASP A 18 5.99 -0.51 4.23
C ASP A 18 7.36 -1.07 3.82
N THR A 19 8.36 -0.87 4.67
CA THR A 19 9.69 -1.46 4.55
C THR A 19 9.86 -2.70 5.42
N LEU A 20 8.91 -2.96 6.33
CA LEU A 20 8.98 -4.10 7.24
C LEU A 20 8.67 -5.42 6.52
N VAL A 21 9.60 -6.36 6.64
CA VAL A 21 9.43 -7.75 6.21
C VAL A 21 9.13 -8.62 7.44
N THR A 22 8.00 -9.31 7.42
CA THR A 22 7.58 -10.22 8.49
C THR A 22 7.71 -11.67 8.05
N GLU A 23 8.21 -12.54 8.92
CA GLU A 23 8.27 -13.98 8.66
C GLU A 23 6.91 -14.61 9.00
N VAL A 24 6.42 -15.49 8.13
CA VAL A 24 5.17 -16.22 8.28
C VAL A 24 5.44 -17.70 8.12
N SER A 25 4.97 -18.52 9.04
CA SER A 25 5.08 -19.97 8.90
C SER A 25 3.98 -20.51 8.00
N VAL A 26 4.25 -21.59 7.26
CA VAL A 26 3.21 -22.37 6.58
C VAL A 26 2.11 -22.86 7.54
N ASN A 27 2.44 -23.07 8.81
CA ASN A 27 1.45 -23.43 9.82
C ASN A 27 0.42 -22.32 10.10
N ASP A 28 0.72 -21.08 9.72
CA ASP A 28 -0.19 -19.94 9.85
C ASP A 28 -1.11 -19.79 8.62
N PHE A 29 -0.93 -20.63 7.59
CA PHE A 29 -1.73 -20.58 6.38
C PHE A 29 -3.09 -21.20 6.65
N LYS A 30 -4.15 -20.48 6.33
CA LYS A 30 -5.51 -21.01 6.47
C LYS A 30 -5.89 -21.73 5.17
N PRO A 31 -6.49 -22.92 5.24
CA PRO A 31 -7.03 -23.56 4.05
C PRO A 31 -8.11 -22.67 3.45
N ALA A 32 -8.01 -22.34 2.16
CA ALA A 32 -9.13 -21.71 1.47
C ALA A 32 -10.24 -22.73 1.26
N LYS A 33 -11.47 -22.23 1.10
CA LYS A 33 -12.64 -23.03 0.71
C LYS A 33 -12.25 -23.94 -0.47
N LYS A 34 -12.51 -25.24 -0.34
CA LYS A 34 -12.07 -26.31 -1.24
C LYS A 34 -12.26 -25.90 -2.71
N TRP A 35 -11.18 -25.80 -3.48
CA TRP A 35 -11.25 -25.56 -4.92
C TRP A 35 -11.52 -26.89 -5.63
N LYS A 36 -12.56 -26.93 -6.49
CA LYS A 36 -12.81 -28.08 -7.36
C LYS A 36 -11.79 -28.05 -8.50
N VAL A 37 -10.82 -28.95 -8.47
CA VAL A 37 -9.93 -29.17 -9.61
C VAL A 37 -10.70 -30.02 -10.62
N LYS A 38 -11.07 -29.45 -11.77
CA LYS A 38 -11.55 -30.24 -12.90
C LYS A 38 -10.34 -30.92 -13.53
N ASN A 39 -10.04 -32.14 -13.09
CA ASN A 39 -9.27 -33.02 -13.94
C ASN A 39 -10.21 -33.46 -15.06
N GLY A 40 -9.79 -33.25 -16.32
CA GLY A 40 -10.49 -33.83 -17.45
C GLY A 40 -10.54 -35.35 -17.29
N ALA A 41 -11.70 -35.92 -17.57
CA ALA A 41 -12.12 -37.31 -17.37
C ALA A 41 -12.72 -37.62 -15.98
N ASP A 42 -14.04 -37.84 -16.02
CA ASP A 42 -14.95 -38.42 -15.04
C ASP A 42 -15.28 -37.64 -13.76
N LEU A 43 -16.56 -37.26 -13.68
CA LEU A 43 -17.19 -36.47 -12.62
C LEU A 43 -17.28 -37.19 -11.25
N ASP A 44 -16.83 -38.43 -11.13
CA ASP A 44 -17.08 -39.26 -9.93
C ASP A 44 -15.92 -39.25 -8.92
N ASN A 45 -14.75 -38.70 -9.24
CA ASN A 45 -13.59 -38.65 -8.33
C ASN A 45 -13.02 -37.24 -8.18
N VAL A 46 -13.81 -36.31 -7.63
CA VAL A 46 -13.34 -34.97 -7.26
C VAL A 46 -12.45 -35.05 -6.02
N ILE A 47 -11.13 -35.17 -6.20
CA ILE A 47 -10.18 -35.02 -5.10
C ILE A 47 -10.12 -33.56 -4.69
N LEU A 48 -10.75 -33.24 -3.56
CA LEU A 48 -10.71 -31.90 -2.95
C LEU A 48 -9.33 -31.68 -2.31
N LYS A 49 -8.34 -31.21 -3.09
CA LYS A 49 -7.05 -30.81 -2.53
C LYS A 49 -7.21 -29.50 -1.74
N PRO A 50 -6.77 -29.45 -0.47
CA PRO A 50 -6.75 -28.19 0.27
C PRO A 50 -5.71 -27.26 -0.37
N VAL A 51 -6.16 -26.14 -0.93
CA VAL A 51 -5.28 -25.07 -1.38
C VAL A 51 -5.15 -24.10 -0.22
N TYR A 52 -3.92 -23.93 0.27
CA TYR A 52 -3.61 -23.04 1.39
C TYR A 52 -3.25 -21.65 0.85
N PHE A 53 -3.85 -20.61 1.41
CA PHE A 53 -3.52 -19.24 1.07
C PHE A 53 -3.22 -18.47 2.35
N LEU A 54 -2.31 -17.49 2.26
CA LEU A 54 -2.29 -16.44 3.27
C LEU A 54 -3.62 -15.68 3.20
N PRO A 55 -4.30 -15.45 4.34
CA PRO A 55 -5.48 -14.59 4.36
C PRO A 55 -5.12 -13.23 3.76
N LYS A 56 -5.90 -12.70 2.81
CA LYS A 56 -5.71 -11.33 2.32
C LYS A 56 -6.06 -10.34 3.43
N ASP A 57 -5.11 -9.92 4.25
CA ASP A 57 -5.24 -8.61 4.91
C ASP A 57 -5.24 -7.56 3.80
N GLY A 58 -6.25 -6.69 3.77
CA GLY A 58 -6.51 -5.73 2.69
C GLY A 58 -5.40 -4.70 2.38
N LYS A 59 -4.22 -4.84 3.01
CA LYS A 59 -3.01 -4.04 2.80
C LYS A 59 -1.80 -4.86 2.34
N MET A 60 -1.93 -6.18 2.12
CA MET A 60 -0.82 -7.02 1.66
C MET A 60 -0.58 -6.87 0.15
N PHE A 61 0.69 -6.85 -0.24
CA PHE A 61 1.08 -6.95 -1.66
C PHE A 61 1.18 -8.43 -2.04
N TYR A 62 2.15 -9.19 -1.51
CA TYR A 62 2.31 -10.64 -1.76
C TYR A 62 3.08 -11.33 -0.63
N GLY A 63 2.98 -12.66 -0.56
CA GLY A 63 3.90 -13.51 0.22
C GLY A 63 5.03 -14.01 -0.68
N TYR A 64 6.27 -13.96 -0.19
CA TYR A 64 7.47 -14.30 -0.95
C TYR A 64 8.19 -15.51 -0.35
N ALA A 65 8.76 -16.36 -1.20
CA ALA A 65 9.47 -17.56 -0.77
C ALA A 65 10.88 -17.27 -0.21
N SER A 66 11.49 -16.15 -0.58
CA SER A 66 12.83 -15.76 -0.11
C SER A 66 12.80 -14.39 0.57
N LYS A 67 13.60 -14.26 1.64
CA LYS A 67 13.74 -13.01 2.40
C LYS A 67 14.33 -11.89 1.56
N GLY A 68 15.37 -12.21 0.78
CA GLY A 68 16.03 -11.23 -0.10
C GLY A 68 15.05 -10.63 -1.10
N HIS A 69 14.27 -11.46 -1.77
CA HIS A 69 13.27 -10.99 -2.72
C HIS A 69 12.15 -10.18 -2.02
N ALA A 70 11.72 -10.58 -0.83
CA ALA A 70 10.78 -9.80 -0.04
C ALA A 70 11.33 -8.40 0.30
N MET A 71 12.60 -8.30 0.68
CA MET A 71 13.25 -7.03 0.98
C MET A 71 13.38 -6.13 -0.26
N GLU A 72 13.71 -6.70 -1.42
CA GLU A 72 13.72 -5.96 -2.69
C GLU A 72 12.35 -5.38 -3.03
N MET A 73 11.29 -6.17 -2.85
CA MET A 73 9.93 -5.74 -3.12
C MET A 73 9.44 -4.71 -2.10
N ALA A 74 9.84 -4.82 -0.83
CA ALA A 74 9.59 -3.81 0.20
C ALA A 74 10.26 -2.47 -0.17
N LYS A 75 11.53 -2.51 -0.58
CA LYS A 75 12.27 -1.35 -1.06
C LYS A 75 11.59 -0.70 -2.27
N ALA A 76 11.25 -1.50 -3.29
CA ALA A 76 10.60 -1.01 -4.50
C ALA A 76 9.23 -0.38 -4.20
N GLY A 77 8.42 -1.00 -3.32
CA GLY A 77 7.14 -0.48 -2.88
C GLY A 77 7.26 0.84 -2.12
N ALA A 78 8.19 0.93 -1.17
CA ALA A 78 8.44 2.15 -0.41
C ALA A 78 8.93 3.30 -1.31
N LEU A 79 9.86 3.04 -2.23
CA LEU A 79 10.34 4.03 -3.19
C LEU A 79 9.21 4.57 -4.09
N LYS A 80 8.34 3.67 -4.58
CA LYS A 80 7.17 4.07 -5.37
C LYS A 80 6.21 4.96 -4.56
N TYR A 81 6.01 4.66 -3.28
CA TYR A 81 5.17 5.46 -2.41
C TYR A 81 5.75 6.84 -2.13
N ILE A 82 7.05 6.93 -1.89
CA ILE A 82 7.76 8.21 -1.75
C ILE A 82 7.58 9.06 -3.01
N GLY A 83 7.79 8.47 -4.21
CA GLY A 83 7.57 9.18 -5.47
C GLY A 83 6.14 9.70 -5.64
N MET A 84 5.14 8.93 -5.20
CA MET A 84 3.75 9.37 -5.19
C MET A 84 3.52 10.56 -4.25
N LEU A 85 4.09 10.55 -3.04
CA LEU A 85 3.98 11.66 -2.08
C LEU A 85 4.65 12.93 -2.60
N ILE A 86 5.82 12.81 -3.23
CA ILE A 86 6.51 13.94 -3.87
C ILE A 86 5.63 14.55 -4.96
N SER A 87 5.07 13.72 -5.86
CA SER A 87 4.19 14.20 -6.92
C SER A 87 2.93 14.91 -6.40
N GLN A 88 2.36 14.42 -5.29
CA GLN A 88 1.24 15.09 -4.61
C GLN A 88 1.64 16.45 -4.05
N ALA A 89 2.82 16.55 -3.41
CA ALA A 89 3.33 17.81 -2.89
C ALA A 89 3.59 18.83 -4.01
N GLU A 90 4.21 18.41 -5.11
CA GLU A 90 4.46 19.27 -6.29
C GLU A 90 3.16 19.81 -6.89
N LYS A 91 2.13 18.96 -6.99
CA LYS A 91 0.80 19.36 -7.43
C LYS A 91 0.19 20.40 -6.49
N GLY A 92 0.27 20.17 -5.18
CA GLY A 92 -0.21 21.11 -4.17
C GLY A 92 0.50 22.47 -4.24
N ILE A 93 1.83 22.47 -4.37
CA ILE A 93 2.63 23.70 -4.55
C ILE A 93 2.19 24.44 -5.81
N SER A 94 1.97 23.72 -6.91
CA SER A 94 1.53 24.32 -8.17
C SER A 94 0.14 24.96 -8.05
N GLN A 95 -0.79 24.28 -7.35
CA GLN A 95 -2.12 24.83 -7.06
C GLN A 95 -2.05 26.08 -6.19
N LEU A 96 -1.20 26.12 -5.17
CA LEU A 96 -1.01 27.31 -4.32
C LEU A 96 -0.43 28.49 -5.10
N LYS A 97 0.55 28.23 -5.97
CA LYS A 97 1.11 29.25 -6.86
C LYS A 97 0.04 29.82 -7.79
N GLN A 98 -0.80 28.94 -8.36
CA GLN A 98 -1.89 29.36 -9.24
C GLN A 98 -2.91 30.21 -8.47
N TYR A 99 -3.35 29.75 -7.30
CA TYR A 99 -4.26 30.51 -6.44
C TYR A 99 -3.72 31.91 -6.14
N ARG A 100 -2.43 32.01 -5.80
CA ARG A 100 -1.78 33.31 -5.56
C ARG A 100 -1.79 34.21 -6.79
N ILE A 101 -1.59 33.67 -7.99
CA ILE A 101 -1.65 34.44 -9.25
C ILE A 101 -3.08 34.91 -9.50
N ASP A 102 -4.05 33.99 -9.41
CA ASP A 102 -5.46 34.26 -9.69
C ASP A 102 -6.07 35.31 -8.76
N HIS A 103 -5.56 35.40 -7.52
CA HIS A 103 -6.06 36.31 -6.49
C HIS A 103 -5.05 37.42 -6.15
N TYR A 104 -4.01 37.60 -6.97
CA TYR A 104 -2.95 38.57 -6.68
C TYR A 104 -3.49 40.00 -6.62
N ASP A 105 -4.35 40.35 -7.60
CA ASP A 105 -4.96 41.66 -7.67
C ASP A 105 -5.94 41.88 -6.52
N ASP A 106 -6.77 40.89 -6.18
CA ASP A 106 -7.73 40.99 -5.07
C ASP A 106 -7.03 41.10 -3.70
N LEU A 107 -5.99 40.31 -3.44
CA LEU A 107 -5.28 40.39 -2.15
C LEU A 107 -4.48 41.69 -2.02
N ASN A 108 -3.84 42.14 -3.09
CA ASN A 108 -2.98 43.31 -3.04
C ASN A 108 -3.82 44.61 -3.07
N ILE A 109 -4.90 44.67 -3.85
CA ILE A 109 -5.84 45.80 -3.85
C ILE A 109 -6.56 45.87 -2.50
N ASN A 110 -7.03 44.76 -1.91
CA ASN A 110 -7.70 44.84 -0.60
C ASN A 110 -6.76 45.24 0.53
N LEU A 111 -5.50 44.79 0.54
CA LEU A 111 -4.50 45.25 1.52
C LEU A 111 -4.15 46.73 1.33
N LEU A 112 -3.99 47.18 0.08
CA LEU A 112 -3.70 48.57 -0.23
C LEU A 112 -4.90 49.47 0.12
N ASP A 113 -6.12 49.12 -0.28
CA ASP A 113 -7.35 49.86 0.03
C ASP A 113 -7.66 49.88 1.52
N ALA A 114 -7.41 48.78 2.25
CA ALA A 114 -7.54 48.76 3.71
C ALA A 114 -6.57 49.76 4.37
N ASN A 115 -5.32 49.79 3.89
CA ASN A 115 -4.31 50.73 4.39
C ASN A 115 -4.61 52.20 3.98
N ILE A 116 -5.16 52.43 2.78
CA ILE A 116 -5.60 53.75 2.33
C ILE A 116 -6.78 54.27 3.17
N ARG A 117 -7.72 53.39 3.56
CA ARG A 117 -8.83 53.78 4.46
C ARG A 117 -8.36 54.08 5.87
N LEU A 118 -7.37 53.36 6.38
CA LEU A 118 -6.77 53.64 7.69
C LEU A 118 -6.08 55.01 7.72
N THR A 119 -5.40 55.41 6.65
CA THR A 119 -4.70 56.71 6.54
C THR A 119 -5.61 57.90 6.22
N LYS A 120 -6.84 57.68 5.71
CA LYS A 120 -7.81 58.75 5.44
C LYS A 120 -8.71 59.12 6.62
N ASN A 121 -8.68 58.33 7.69
CA ASN A 121 -9.45 58.55 8.91
C ASN A 121 -8.61 59.19 10.04
N GLU A 122 -7.38 59.61 9.76
CA GLU A 122 -6.54 60.49 10.59
C GLU A 122 -6.61 61.93 10.07
#